data_AF-A0A2P6WFV0-F1
#
_entry.id   AF-A0A2P6WFV0-F1
#
_cell.length_a   1.000
_cell.length_b   1.000
_cell.length_c   1.000
_cell.angle_alpha   90.00
_cell.angle_beta   90.00
_cell.angle_gamma   90.00
#
_symmetry.space_group_name_H-M   'P 1'
#
loop_
_entity.id
_entity.type
_entity.pdbx_description
1 polymer ?
#
loop_
_entity_poly.entity_id
_entity_poly.type
_entity_poly.pdbx_seq_one_letter_code
_entity_poly.pdbx_strand_id
1 'polypeptide(L)'
;MLGLIFCLAFAASGVAVLLIFRHASFGVLAGVLFAYLCVLILVAAVMLNYPRTPRQVLVNDFIDELEARDRLTCASFVVDRAFRVEGARAEGPHYFLELEDGGIFHLCGNYLYNYEPIEGAPRHFPCTRFTVRRHAEAGYVVDLVCGGLVIEPEIEAPPFTAQDFAEGRVPGDGVILRDISFDQLSGERIAAELRAASRPN
;
A
#
# COMPACT_ATOMS: atom_id res chain seq x y z
N MET A 1 -16.76 -5.82 9.77
CA MET A 1 -18.21 -5.72 10.02
C MET A 1 -19.08 -6.03 8.79
N LEU A 2 -18.80 -5.45 7.61
CA LEU A 2 -19.59 -5.68 6.38
C LEU A 2 -19.74 -7.16 5.97
N GLY A 3 -18.70 -7.99 6.12
CA GLY A 3 -18.76 -9.40 5.75
C GLY A 3 -19.75 -10.25 6.58
N LEU A 4 -19.88 -9.96 7.88
CA LEU A 4 -20.80 -10.68 8.76
C LEU A 4 -22.26 -10.38 8.41
N ILE A 5 -22.55 -9.11 8.10
CA ILE A 5 -23.88 -8.66 7.66
C ILE A 5 -24.25 -9.33 6.34
N PHE A 6 -23.29 -9.47 5.41
CA PHE A 6 -23.52 -10.14 4.13
C PHE A 6 -23.81 -11.64 4.29
N CYS A 7 -23.07 -12.34 5.15
CA CYS A 7 -23.31 -13.76 5.44
C CYS A 7 -24.69 -14.00 6.07
N LEU A 8 -25.12 -13.13 7.00
CA LEU A 8 -26.42 -13.23 7.65
C LEU A 8 -27.57 -12.93 6.68
N ALA A 9 -27.42 -11.94 5.81
CA ALA A 9 -28.40 -11.63 4.77
C ALA A 9 -28.53 -12.79 3.76
N PHE A 10 -27.41 -13.39 3.36
CA PHE A 10 -27.39 -14.53 2.46
C PHE A 10 -28.08 -15.76 3.08
N ALA A 11 -27.74 -16.10 4.34
CA ALA A 11 -28.37 -17.21 5.06
C ALA A 11 -29.88 -16.99 5.24
N ALA A 12 -30.30 -15.78 5.64
CA ALA A 12 -31.72 -15.44 5.79
C ALA A 12 -32.48 -15.53 4.45
N SER A 13 -31.87 -15.11 3.34
CA SER A 13 -32.45 -15.25 2.01
C SER A 13 -32.64 -16.71 1.59
N GLY A 14 -31.67 -17.59 1.89
CA GLY A 14 -31.77 -19.02 1.61
C GLY A 14 -32.91 -19.70 2.40
N VAL A 15 -33.07 -19.34 3.67
CA VAL A 15 -34.17 -19.86 4.51
C VAL A 15 -35.53 -19.39 4.00
N ALA A 16 -35.66 -18.11 3.61
CA ALA A 16 -36.89 -17.57 3.03
C ALA A 16 -37.27 -18.29 1.72
N VAL A 17 -36.29 -18.58 0.87
CA VAL A 17 -36.49 -19.38 -0.35
C VAL A 17 -37.00 -20.78 0.01
N LEU A 18 -36.34 -21.50 0.92
CA LEU A 18 -36.77 -22.86 1.34
C LEU A 18 -38.20 -22.92 1.92
N LEU A 19 -38.65 -21.86 2.60
CA LEU A 19 -40.02 -21.77 3.12
C LEU A 19 -41.06 -21.57 2.00
N ILE A 20 -40.72 -20.80 0.95
CA ILE A 20 -41.54 -20.66 -0.26
C ILE A 20 -41.60 -21.99 -1.02
N PHE A 21 -40.51 -22.77 -1.02
CA PHE A 21 -40.44 -24.10 -1.65
C PHE A 21 -41.46 -25.10 -1.09
N ARG A 22 -41.93 -24.92 0.14
CA ARG A 22 -42.87 -25.85 0.80
C ARG A 22 -44.30 -25.79 0.26
N HIS A 23 -44.71 -24.68 -0.37
CA HIS A 23 -46.12 -24.42 -0.72
C HIS A 23 -46.35 -23.94 -2.16
N ALA A 24 -45.30 -23.87 -2.99
CA ALA A 24 -45.35 -23.30 -4.33
C ALA A 24 -45.49 -24.39 -5.43
N SER A 25 -46.31 -24.10 -6.45
CA SER A 25 -46.35 -24.92 -7.67
C SER A 25 -45.03 -24.81 -8.44
N PHE A 26 -44.70 -25.83 -9.23
CA PHE A 26 -43.41 -25.94 -9.94
C PHE A 26 -43.04 -24.68 -10.76
N GLY A 27 -44.03 -23.98 -11.33
CA GLY A 27 -43.81 -22.73 -12.06
C GLY A 27 -43.33 -21.57 -11.19
N VAL A 28 -43.82 -21.45 -9.95
CA VAL A 28 -43.39 -20.40 -9.02
C VAL A 28 -41.96 -20.69 -8.53
N LEU A 29 -41.61 -21.96 -8.35
CA LEU A 29 -40.25 -22.38 -8.00
C LEU A 29 -39.22 -22.00 -9.07
N ALA A 30 -39.54 -22.30 -10.34
CA ALA A 30 -38.67 -21.95 -11.46
C ALA A 30 -38.47 -20.43 -11.57
N GLY A 31 -39.53 -19.64 -11.34
CA GLY A 31 -39.47 -18.17 -11.35
C GLY A 31 -38.58 -17.58 -10.26
N VAL A 32 -38.70 -18.05 -9.01
CA VAL A 32 -37.89 -17.57 -7.88
C VAL A 32 -36.41 -17.93 -8.07
N LEU A 33 -36.11 -19.15 -8.51
CA LEU A 33 -34.73 -19.58 -8.76
C LEU A 33 -34.08 -18.77 -9.90
N PHE A 34 -34.83 -18.51 -10.98
CA PHE A 34 -34.37 -17.68 -12.09
C PHE A 34 -34.08 -16.25 -11.64
N ALA A 35 -34.98 -15.62 -10.88
CA ALA A 35 -34.77 -14.28 -10.35
C ALA A 35 -33.53 -14.21 -9.44
N TYR A 36 -33.34 -15.21 -8.56
CA TYR A 36 -32.17 -15.31 -7.70
C TYR A 36 -30.87 -15.43 -8.51
N LEU A 37 -30.84 -16.30 -9.53
CA LEU A 37 -29.69 -16.43 -10.43
C LEU A 37 -29.39 -15.13 -11.18
N CYS A 38 -30.42 -14.42 -11.66
CA CYS A 38 -30.25 -13.11 -12.31
C CYS A 38 -29.63 -12.08 -11.36
N VAL A 39 -30.07 -12.03 -10.10
CA VAL A 39 -29.47 -11.13 -9.09
C VAL A 39 -28.01 -11.52 -8.82
N LEU A 40 -27.72 -12.81 -8.72
CA LEU A 40 -26.36 -13.29 -8.44
C LEU A 40 -25.41 -13.01 -9.61
N ILE A 41 -25.88 -13.21 -10.85
CA ILE A 41 -25.15 -12.83 -12.08
C ILE A 41 -24.97 -11.32 -12.14
N LEU A 42 -25.97 -10.51 -11.78
CA LEU A 42 -25.86 -9.06 -11.75
C LEU A 42 -24.84 -8.60 -10.70
N VAL A 43 -24.86 -9.16 -9.49
CA VAL A 43 -23.88 -8.87 -8.44
C VAL A 43 -22.47 -9.28 -8.88
N ALA A 44 -22.32 -10.46 -9.48
CA ALA A 44 -21.05 -10.92 -10.00
C ALA A 44 -20.57 -10.02 -11.15
N ALA A 45 -21.44 -9.64 -12.08
CA ALA A 45 -21.14 -8.71 -13.15
C ALA A 45 -20.78 -7.32 -12.59
N VAL A 46 -21.46 -6.83 -11.56
CA VAL A 46 -21.11 -5.57 -10.90
C VAL A 46 -19.79 -5.68 -10.13
N MET A 47 -19.45 -6.83 -9.54
CA MET A 47 -18.16 -7.03 -8.86
C MET A 47 -16.99 -7.21 -9.85
N LEU A 48 -17.24 -7.85 -11.00
CA LEU A 48 -16.24 -8.13 -12.04
C LEU A 48 -16.06 -6.96 -13.01
N ASN A 49 -17.15 -6.28 -13.38
CA ASN A 49 -17.16 -5.01 -14.12
C ASN A 49 -17.15 -3.80 -13.19
N TYR A 50 -17.08 -3.97 -11.87
CA TYR A 50 -16.62 -2.85 -11.04
C TYR A 50 -15.26 -2.57 -11.62
N PRO A 51 -15.07 -1.42 -12.29
CA PRO A 51 -13.77 -1.12 -12.80
C PRO A 51 -12.88 -1.24 -11.57
N ARG A 52 -11.89 -2.13 -11.62
CA ARG A 52 -10.64 -1.87 -10.90
C ARG A 52 -10.22 -0.56 -11.50
N THR A 53 -10.76 0.55 -10.97
CA THR A 53 -10.54 1.88 -11.49
C THR A 53 -9.05 1.97 -11.68
N PRO A 54 -8.56 2.36 -12.86
CA PRO A 54 -7.13 2.51 -13.06
C PRO A 54 -6.70 3.54 -12.04
N ARG A 55 -6.21 3.06 -10.89
CA ARG A 55 -5.98 3.85 -9.68
C ARG A 55 -4.99 4.97 -9.98
N GLN A 56 -4.15 4.75 -10.99
CA GLN A 56 -3.18 5.71 -11.52
C GLN A 56 -3.83 6.94 -12.19
N VAL A 57 -4.93 6.81 -12.94
CA VAL A 57 -5.57 7.97 -13.59
C VAL A 57 -6.12 8.94 -12.55
N LEU A 58 -6.78 8.40 -11.51
CA LEU A 58 -7.36 9.23 -10.44
C LEU A 58 -6.29 9.90 -9.55
N VAL A 59 -5.11 9.30 -9.42
CA VAL A 59 -3.99 9.86 -8.63
C VAL A 59 -3.35 11.04 -9.37
N ASN A 60 -3.16 10.94 -10.69
CA ASN A 60 -2.62 12.04 -11.48
C ASN A 60 -3.56 13.26 -11.45
N ASP A 61 -4.86 13.04 -11.65
CA ASP A 61 -5.86 14.13 -11.59
C ASP A 61 -5.86 14.82 -10.21
N PHE A 62 -5.66 14.06 -9.13
CA PHE A 62 -5.58 14.60 -7.77
C PHE A 62 -4.30 15.43 -7.54
N ILE A 63 -3.15 14.95 -8.04
CA ILE A 63 -1.88 15.68 -7.96
C ILE A 63 -1.98 16.98 -8.75
N ASP A 64 -2.52 16.93 -9.97
CA ASP A 64 -2.72 18.09 -10.84
C ASP A 64 -3.66 19.11 -10.18
N GLU A 65 -4.73 18.67 -9.50
CA GLU A 65 -5.62 19.54 -8.74
C GLU A 65 -4.91 20.22 -7.55
N LEU A 66 -4.04 19.50 -6.83
CA LEU A 66 -3.24 20.08 -5.75
C LEU A 66 -2.20 21.07 -6.28
N GLU A 67 -1.54 20.75 -7.39
CA GLU A 67 -0.57 21.61 -8.05
C GLU A 67 -1.22 22.90 -8.57
N ALA A 68 -2.37 22.80 -9.24
CA ALA A 68 -3.13 23.94 -9.76
C ALA A 68 -3.67 24.89 -8.66
N ARG A 69 -3.69 24.44 -7.40
CA ARG A 69 -4.13 25.23 -6.24
C ARG A 69 -2.97 25.68 -5.34
N ASP A 70 -1.72 25.50 -5.77
CA ASP A 70 -0.52 25.78 -4.97
C ASP A 70 -0.54 25.08 -3.60
N ARG A 71 -1.09 23.86 -3.55
CA ARG A 71 -1.20 23.04 -2.33
C ARG A 71 -0.11 21.98 -2.23
N LEU A 72 0.92 22.07 -3.05
CA LEU A 72 2.08 21.18 -3.00
C LEU A 72 3.31 21.94 -2.52
N THR A 73 3.99 21.37 -1.54
CA THR A 73 5.34 21.76 -1.16
C THR A 73 6.32 20.77 -1.77
N CYS A 74 7.28 21.28 -2.53
CA CYS A 74 8.28 20.46 -3.21
C CYS A 74 9.64 20.61 -2.53
N ALA A 75 10.31 19.48 -2.26
CA ALA A 75 11.68 19.45 -1.74
C ALA A 75 12.50 18.44 -2.54
N SER A 76 13.65 18.89 -3.08
CA SER A 76 14.55 18.06 -3.86
C SER A 76 15.71 17.53 -3.01
N PHE A 77 16.10 16.30 -3.27
CA PHE A 77 17.13 15.58 -2.52
C PHE A 77 18.10 14.89 -3.47
N VAL A 78 19.35 14.76 -3.02
CA VAL A 78 20.41 13.97 -3.65
C VAL A 78 20.72 12.80 -2.71
N VAL A 79 20.82 11.61 -3.27
CA VAL A 79 21.01 10.35 -2.55
C VAL A 79 22.23 9.63 -3.08
N ASP A 80 23.04 9.12 -2.16
CA ASP A 80 24.19 8.29 -2.49
C ASP A 80 23.87 6.81 -2.37
N ARG A 81 23.21 6.42 -1.26
CA ARG A 81 22.98 5.02 -0.89
C ARG A 81 21.55 4.82 -0.38
N ALA A 82 21.05 3.60 -0.50
CA ALA A 82 19.72 3.25 -0.03
C ALA A 82 19.71 1.83 0.55
N PHE A 83 18.84 1.60 1.55
CA PHE A 83 18.42 0.25 1.88
C PHE A 83 16.89 0.17 1.97
N ARG A 84 16.37 -1.02 1.75
CA ARG A 84 14.94 -1.32 1.73
C ARG A 84 14.59 -2.18 2.93
N VAL A 85 13.48 -1.88 3.57
CA VAL A 85 12.82 -2.78 4.52
C VAL A 85 11.54 -3.26 3.86
N GLU A 86 11.36 -4.59 3.80
CA GLU A 86 10.18 -5.18 3.20
C GLU A 86 8.92 -4.70 3.93
N GLY A 87 7.90 -4.30 3.17
CA GLY A 87 6.65 -3.86 3.74
C GLY A 87 5.83 -5.02 4.30
N ALA A 88 5.24 -4.85 5.49
CA ALA A 88 4.10 -5.67 5.84
C ALA A 88 2.98 -5.41 4.81
N ARG A 89 2.16 -6.43 4.50
CA ARG A 89 1.17 -6.39 3.40
C ARG A 89 0.25 -5.15 3.38
N ALA A 90 0.04 -4.48 4.51
CA ALA A 90 -0.83 -3.32 4.64
C ALA A 90 -0.12 -1.96 4.52
N GLU A 91 1.19 -1.90 4.70
CA GLU A 91 1.93 -0.66 4.95
C GLU A 91 2.70 -0.18 3.71
N GLY A 92 3.11 -1.10 2.84
CA GLY A 92 3.97 -0.78 1.70
C GLY A 92 5.46 -0.87 2.06
N PRO A 93 6.35 -0.81 1.07
CA PRO A 93 7.79 -0.90 1.32
C PRO A 93 8.27 0.34 2.09
N HIS A 94 9.39 0.15 2.77
CA HIS A 94 10.10 1.21 3.48
C HIS A 94 11.47 1.40 2.83
N TYR A 95 11.84 2.65 2.56
CA TYR A 95 13.14 3.02 2.04
C TYR A 95 13.83 3.99 2.98
N PHE A 96 15.12 3.73 3.21
CA PHE A 96 16.02 4.61 3.93
C PHE A 96 17.10 5.06 2.97
N LEU A 97 17.22 6.37 2.78
CA LEU A 97 18.07 6.99 1.77
C LEU A 97 19.12 7.85 2.47
N GLU A 98 20.40 7.57 2.24
CA GLU A 98 21.48 8.43 2.71
C GLU A 98 21.56 9.67 1.81
N LEU A 99 21.28 10.83 2.39
CA LEU A 99 21.35 12.12 1.72
C LEU A 99 22.79 12.63 1.67
N GLU A 100 23.09 13.51 0.71
CA GLU A 100 24.42 14.15 0.56
C GLU A 100 24.89 14.89 1.83
N ASP A 101 23.97 15.36 2.66
CA ASP A 101 24.27 16.04 3.94
C ASP A 101 24.48 15.08 5.13
N GLY A 102 24.49 13.76 4.87
CA GLY A 102 24.61 12.70 5.86
C GLY A 102 23.32 12.39 6.63
N GLY A 103 22.21 13.07 6.34
CA GLY A 103 20.90 12.72 6.89
C GLY A 103 20.35 11.43 6.27
N ILE A 104 19.49 10.72 7.00
CA ILE A 104 18.80 9.54 6.46
C ILE A 104 17.34 9.89 6.25
N PHE A 105 16.89 9.87 5.01
CA PHE A 105 15.51 10.14 4.68
C PHE A 105 14.71 8.85 4.61
N HIS A 106 13.69 8.73 5.46
CA HIS A 106 12.79 7.59 5.49
C HIS A 106 11.53 7.89 4.68
N LEU A 107 11.20 7.01 3.73
CA LEU A 107 9.95 7.02 2.98
C LEU A 107 9.24 5.68 3.18
N CYS A 108 7.94 5.72 3.48
CA CYS A 108 7.13 4.52 3.59
C CYS A 108 5.70 4.77 3.11
N GLY A 109 5.09 3.73 2.56
CA GLY A 109 3.70 3.80 2.13
C GLY A 109 3.40 3.09 0.83
N ASN A 110 2.11 2.90 0.59
CA ASN A 110 1.62 2.22 -0.60
C ASN A 110 1.92 2.95 -1.93
N TYR A 111 2.22 4.26 -1.89
CA TYR A 111 2.57 5.02 -3.10
C TYR A 111 3.90 4.54 -3.72
N LEU A 112 4.79 3.97 -2.91
CA LEU A 112 6.09 3.47 -3.35
C LEU A 112 5.99 2.25 -4.27
N TYR A 113 4.88 1.50 -4.23
CA TYR A 113 4.63 0.40 -5.17
C TYR A 113 4.55 0.86 -6.63
N ASN A 114 4.26 2.15 -6.89
CA ASN A 114 4.27 2.69 -8.25
C ASN A 114 5.67 2.72 -8.88
N TYR A 115 6.74 2.58 -8.06
CA TYR A 115 8.13 2.66 -8.50
C TYR A 115 8.88 1.32 -8.36
N GLU A 116 8.25 0.32 -7.74
CA GLU A 116 8.79 -1.04 -7.68
C GLU A 116 8.77 -1.67 -9.08
N PRO A 117 9.74 -2.53 -9.41
CA PRO A 117 9.75 -3.22 -10.69
C PRO A 117 8.51 -4.11 -10.81
N ILE A 118 7.80 -3.97 -11.92
CA ILE A 118 6.72 -4.86 -12.34
C ILE A 118 7.30 -5.73 -13.47
N GLU A 119 6.78 -6.94 -13.67
CA GLU A 119 7.26 -7.84 -14.73
C GLU A 119 7.34 -7.13 -16.09
N GLY A 120 8.56 -6.97 -16.61
CA GLY A 120 8.85 -6.27 -17.87
C GLY A 120 9.04 -4.74 -17.78
N ALA A 121 8.89 -4.13 -16.62
CA ALA A 121 9.13 -2.70 -16.38
C ALA A 121 10.33 -2.49 -15.45
N PRO A 122 11.26 -1.56 -15.76
CA PRO A 122 12.41 -1.29 -14.92
C PRO A 122 11.99 -0.64 -13.59
N ARG A 123 12.79 -0.88 -12.54
CA ARG A 123 12.71 -0.12 -11.29
C ARG A 123 12.98 1.37 -11.58
N HIS A 124 12.23 2.28 -10.96
CA HIS A 124 12.46 3.72 -11.07
C HIS A 124 12.95 4.36 -9.77
N PHE A 125 12.78 3.68 -8.65
CA PHE A 125 13.18 4.14 -7.32
C PHE A 125 13.75 2.97 -6.50
N PRO A 126 14.78 3.18 -5.66
CA PRO A 126 15.47 4.45 -5.37
C PRO A 126 16.26 5.05 -6.54
N CYS A 127 16.53 6.35 -6.48
CA CYS A 127 17.36 7.05 -7.48
C CYS A 127 18.22 8.15 -6.84
N THR A 128 19.32 8.50 -7.50
CA THR A 128 20.33 9.48 -7.05
C THR A 128 19.79 10.90 -6.83
N ARG A 129 18.67 11.26 -7.48
CA ARG A 129 18.02 12.57 -7.31
C ARG A 129 16.52 12.42 -7.36
N PHE A 130 15.80 13.05 -6.45
CA PHE A 130 14.34 13.03 -6.53
C PHE A 130 13.73 14.25 -5.87
N THR A 131 12.49 14.56 -6.22
CA THR A 131 11.71 15.61 -5.58
C THR A 131 10.51 14.99 -4.89
N VAL A 132 10.39 15.24 -3.58
CA VAL A 132 9.21 14.88 -2.80
C VAL A 132 8.19 15.99 -2.93
N ARG A 133 6.99 15.63 -3.37
CA ARG A 133 5.82 16.51 -3.38
C ARG A 133 4.97 16.17 -2.17
N ARG A 134 4.75 17.14 -1.28
CA ARG A 134 3.93 16.99 -0.07
C ARG A 134 2.70 17.87 -0.13
N HIS A 135 1.62 17.42 0.48
CA HIS A 135 0.48 18.29 0.72
C HIS A 135 0.90 19.43 1.65
N ALA A 136 0.73 20.69 1.23
CA ALA A 136 1.28 21.85 1.92
C ALA A 136 0.77 22.02 3.37
N GLU A 137 -0.52 21.74 3.59
CA GLU A 137 -1.13 21.85 4.93
C GLU A 137 -0.94 20.59 5.80
N ALA A 138 -1.24 19.40 5.25
CA ALA A 138 -1.21 18.15 6.00
C ALA A 138 0.17 17.47 6.09
N GLY A 139 1.14 17.88 5.26
CA GLY A 139 2.54 17.44 5.32
C GLY A 139 2.86 16.03 4.81
N TYR A 140 1.86 15.21 4.47
CA TYR A 140 2.07 13.86 3.94
C TYR A 140 2.64 13.88 2.51
N VAL A 141 3.43 12.85 2.17
CA VAL A 141 3.96 12.67 0.81
C VAL A 141 2.84 12.27 -0.14
N VAL A 142 2.71 13.01 -1.23
CA VAL A 142 1.71 12.77 -2.27
C VAL A 142 2.35 12.02 -3.44
N ASP A 143 3.56 12.41 -3.82
CA ASP A 143 4.23 11.92 -5.03
C ASP A 143 5.76 12.07 -4.93
N LEU A 144 6.47 11.27 -5.73
CA LEU A 144 7.90 11.35 -5.94
C LEU A 144 8.21 11.56 -7.43
N VAL A 145 8.89 12.65 -7.74
CA VAL A 145 9.45 12.87 -9.07
C VAL A 145 10.89 12.36 -9.07
N CYS A 146 11.10 11.15 -9.59
CA CYS A 146 12.41 10.53 -9.71
C CYS A 146 13.25 11.21 -10.80
N GLY A 147 14.55 11.32 -10.57
CA GLY A 147 15.53 11.88 -11.48
C GLY A 147 16.91 11.26 -11.31
N GLY A 148 17.84 11.59 -12.20
CA GLY A 148 19.17 11.00 -12.19
C GLY A 148 19.16 9.49 -12.49
N LEU A 149 20.09 8.76 -11.88
CA LEU A 149 20.25 7.32 -12.06
C LEU A 149 19.51 6.54 -10.98
N VAL A 150 18.92 5.39 -11.36
CA VAL A 150 18.37 4.41 -10.43
C VAL A 150 19.53 3.78 -9.64
N ILE A 151 19.33 3.60 -8.35
CA ILE A 151 20.27 2.91 -7.46
C ILE A 151 19.57 1.69 -6.86
N GLU A 152 20.27 0.56 -6.83
CA GLU A 152 19.77 -0.63 -6.15
C GLU A 152 20.00 -0.50 -4.64
N PRO A 153 19.02 -0.89 -3.81
CA PRO A 153 19.23 -0.97 -2.37
C PRO A 153 20.42 -1.88 -2.04
N GLU A 154 21.34 -1.40 -1.19
CA GLU A 154 22.50 -2.19 -0.76
C GLU A 154 22.09 -3.39 0.11
N ILE A 155 20.99 -3.22 0.83
CA ILE A 155 20.46 -4.17 1.80
C ILE A 155 18.94 -4.25 1.61
N GLU A 156 18.42 -5.49 1.64
CA GLU A 156 17.01 -5.76 1.86
C GLU A 156 16.85 -6.37 3.26
N ALA A 157 16.19 -5.62 4.14
CA ALA A 157 15.93 -6.00 5.52
C ALA A 157 14.50 -6.54 5.69
N PRO A 158 14.26 -7.39 6.70
CA PRO A 158 12.95 -7.97 6.94
C PRO A 158 11.94 -6.92 7.41
N PRO A 159 10.63 -7.20 7.30
CA PRO A 159 9.60 -6.28 7.74
C PRO A 159 9.71 -5.91 9.22
N PHE A 160 9.25 -4.69 9.53
CA PHE A 160 9.07 -4.27 10.91
C PHE A 160 8.06 -5.17 11.63
N THR A 161 8.35 -5.47 12.89
CA THR A 161 7.45 -6.25 13.74
C THR A 161 6.43 -5.34 14.41
N ALA A 162 5.30 -5.90 14.87
CA ALA A 162 4.33 -5.15 15.68
C ALA A 162 4.97 -4.51 16.94
N GLN A 163 6.03 -5.12 17.47
CA GLN A 163 6.80 -4.56 18.59
C GLN A 163 7.60 -3.32 18.18
N ASP A 164 8.21 -3.30 17.00
CA ASP A 164 8.92 -2.11 16.48
C ASP A 164 7.97 -0.91 16.40
N PHE A 165 6.73 -1.12 15.95
CA PHE A 165 5.69 -0.09 15.93
C PHE A 165 5.24 0.33 17.33
N ALA A 166 4.98 -0.63 18.22
CA ALA A 166 4.55 -0.34 19.59
C ALA A 166 5.59 0.47 20.38
N GLU A 167 6.87 0.28 20.08
CA GLU A 167 7.98 1.00 20.70
C GLU A 167 8.37 2.29 19.98
N GLY A 168 7.68 2.65 18.88
CA GLY A 168 7.96 3.87 18.12
C GLY A 168 9.32 3.87 17.41
N ARG A 169 9.87 2.70 17.10
CA ARG A 169 11.16 2.57 16.40
C ARG A 169 11.05 2.78 14.88
N VAL A 170 9.83 2.75 14.34
CA VAL A 170 9.56 2.96 12.92
C VAL A 170 9.36 4.46 12.69
N PRO A 171 10.24 5.14 11.93
CA PRO A 171 10.07 6.56 11.67
C PRO A 171 8.81 6.81 10.83
N GLY A 172 8.26 8.03 10.94
CA GLY A 172 7.16 8.46 10.07
C GLY A 172 7.58 8.56 8.61
N ASP A 173 6.60 8.54 7.71
CA ASP A 173 6.83 8.79 6.29
C ASP A 173 7.37 10.20 6.07
N GLY A 174 8.49 10.29 5.37
CA GLY A 174 9.13 11.54 5.07
C GLY A 174 9.87 12.18 6.26
N VAL A 175 10.26 11.42 7.26
CA VAL A 175 11.14 11.90 8.36
C VAL A 175 12.60 11.81 7.95
N ILE A 176 13.40 12.83 8.29
CA ILE A 176 14.85 12.82 8.14
C ILE A 176 15.49 12.58 9.50
N LEU A 177 16.19 11.46 9.65
CA LEU A 177 16.98 11.12 10.83
C LEU A 177 18.36 11.76 10.73
N ARG A 178 18.85 12.31 11.83
CA ARG A 178 20.17 12.99 11.89
C ARG A 178 21.02 12.55 13.08
N ASP A 179 20.44 11.75 13.97
CA ASP A 179 21.03 11.25 15.21
C ASP A 179 21.65 9.86 15.07
N ILE A 180 21.49 9.22 13.90
CA ILE A 180 22.02 7.90 13.58
C ILE A 180 22.63 7.91 12.17
N SER A 181 23.73 7.18 11.96
CA SER A 181 24.33 7.03 10.62
C SER A 181 23.68 5.90 9.83
N PHE A 182 23.83 5.94 8.50
CA PHE A 182 23.26 4.94 7.60
C PHE A 182 23.75 3.51 7.93
N ASP A 183 25.06 3.37 8.16
CA ASP A 183 25.67 2.08 8.49
C ASP A 183 25.21 1.55 9.87
N GLN A 184 25.00 2.44 10.84
CA GLN A 184 24.46 2.07 12.15
C GLN A 184 23.03 1.55 12.02
N LEU A 185 22.17 2.32 11.35
CA LEU A 185 20.75 1.98 11.20
C LEU A 185 20.56 0.68 10.39
N SER A 186 21.28 0.53 9.29
CA SER A 186 21.21 -0.68 8.46
C SER A 186 21.77 -1.91 9.19
N GLY A 187 22.88 -1.76 9.91
CA GLY A 187 23.47 -2.82 10.74
C GLY A 187 22.55 -3.27 11.88
N GLU A 188 21.91 -2.33 12.58
CA GLU A 188 20.90 -2.64 13.61
C GLU A 188 19.73 -3.44 13.04
N ARG A 189 19.28 -3.09 11.82
CA ARG A 189 18.14 -3.74 11.19
C ARG A 189 18.43 -5.19 10.81
N ILE A 190 19.60 -5.45 10.25
CA ILE A 190 20.09 -6.81 9.96
C ILE A 190 20.29 -7.59 11.26
N ALA A 191 20.90 -6.99 12.29
CA ALA A 191 21.14 -7.67 13.55
C ALA A 191 19.84 -8.08 14.26
N ALA A 192 18.78 -7.27 14.11
CA ALA A 192 17.47 -7.59 14.66
C ALA A 192 16.83 -8.82 13.99
N GLU A 193 17.08 -9.05 12.71
CA GLU A 193 16.66 -10.27 11.99
C GLU A 193 17.28 -11.52 12.61
N LEU A 194 18.60 -11.51 12.80
CA LEU A 194 19.35 -12.63 13.35
C LEU A 194 18.87 -12.99 14.77
N ARG A 195 18.50 -11.98 15.56
CA ARG A 195 17.92 -12.17 16.90
C ARG A 195 16.52 -12.77 16.83
N ALA A 196 15.68 -12.33 15.89
CA ALA A 196 14.35 -12.89 15.70
C ALA A 196 14.42 -14.36 15.27
N ALA A 197 15.32 -14.70 14.36
CA ALA A 197 15.55 -16.07 13.88
C ALA A 197 16.11 -17.01 14.97
N SER A 198 16.78 -16.46 15.99
CA SER A 198 17.39 -17.23 17.08
C SER A 198 16.47 -17.50 18.28
N ARG A 199 15.23 -16.99 18.29
CA ARG A 199 14.27 -17.30 19.36
C ARG A 199 13.62 -18.67 19.08
N PRO A 200 13.82 -19.69 19.94
CA PRO A 200 13.11 -20.96 19.79
C PRO A 200 11.60 -20.73 20.02
N ASN A 201 10.79 -21.34 19.14
CA ASN A 201 9.32 -21.38 19.26
C ASN A 201 8.86 -22.02 20.57
#